data_AF-A0A3N1Y237-F1
#
_entry.id   AF-A0A3N1Y237-F1
#
_cell.length_a   1.000
_cell.length_b   1.000
_cell.length_c   1.000
_cell.angle_alpha   90.00
_cell.angle_beta   90.00
_cell.angle_gamma   90.00
#
_symmetry.space_group_name_H-M   'P 1'
#
loop_
_entity.id
_entity.type
_entity.pdbx_description
1 polymer ?
#
loop_
_entity_poly.entity_id
_entity_poly.type
_entity_poly.pdbx_seq_one_letter_code
_entity_poly.pdbx_strand_id
1 'polypeptide(L)'
;MRWPIPILVLLVAGCAGRPFAYRSQNEIPEGPGILSGASGEVALGRSDAAAAPKAAQDAAQAATAQGEDDLETFRAWRAYMRWREANEGTEAWREFQEWRAWQAWKRRQQR
;
A
#
# COMPACT_ATOMS: atom_id res chain seq x y z
N MET A 1 42.66 -28.34 42.04
CA MET A 1 41.33 -28.88 42.38
C MET A 1 40.26 -27.93 41.87
N ARG A 2 39.35 -28.45 41.04
CA ARG A 2 37.95 -28.03 40.81
C ARG A 2 37.68 -26.55 40.46
N TRP A 3 37.53 -26.36 39.16
CA TRP A 3 36.84 -25.27 38.47
C TRP A 3 35.31 -25.44 38.62
N PRO A 4 34.53 -24.39 38.96
CA PRO A 4 33.11 -24.35 38.64
C PRO A 4 32.89 -23.39 37.45
N ILE A 5 32.63 -23.93 36.26
CA ILE A 5 31.27 -24.12 35.70
C ILE A 5 30.63 -22.79 35.26
N PRO A 6 30.78 -22.39 33.97
CA PRO A 6 29.93 -21.42 33.33
C PRO A 6 28.70 -22.15 32.73
N ILE A 7 27.67 -22.43 33.54
CA ILE A 7 26.39 -23.03 33.06
C ILE A 7 25.40 -21.98 32.55
N LEU A 8 25.72 -20.68 32.61
CA LEU A 8 24.77 -19.64 32.22
C LEU A 8 24.70 -19.35 30.69
N VAL A 9 25.56 -19.96 29.86
CA VAL A 9 25.64 -19.60 28.42
C VAL A 9 24.86 -20.57 27.51
N LEU A 10 24.39 -21.72 28.00
CA LEU A 10 23.74 -22.74 27.17
C LEU A 10 22.23 -22.55 26.92
N LEU A 11 21.60 -21.51 27.48
CA LEU A 11 20.14 -21.33 27.44
C LEU A 11 19.60 -20.40 26.32
N VAL A 12 20.46 -19.83 25.46
CA VAL A 12 20.02 -18.92 24.38
C VAL A 12 19.97 -19.59 22.99
N ALA A 13 20.40 -20.85 22.87
CA ALA A 13 20.41 -21.57 21.59
C ALA A 13 19.10 -22.34 21.28
N GLY A 14 17.97 -21.92 21.88
CA GLY A 14 16.69 -22.65 21.83
C GLY A 14 15.64 -22.15 20.83
N CYS A 15 15.87 -21.08 20.08
CA CYS A 15 15.00 -20.69 18.96
C CYS A 15 15.49 -21.33 17.66
N ALA A 16 15.56 -22.67 17.63
CA ALA A 16 15.75 -23.40 16.39
C ALA A 16 14.46 -23.27 15.56
N GLY A 17 14.49 -22.33 14.61
CA GLY A 17 13.45 -22.14 13.61
C GLY A 17 13.12 -23.47 12.94
N ARG A 18 11.83 -23.77 12.91
CA ARG A 18 11.30 -24.83 12.05
C ARG A 18 11.76 -24.55 10.61
N PRO A 19 12.23 -25.55 9.85
CA PRO A 19 12.54 -25.34 8.44
C PRO A 19 11.26 -24.86 7.76
N PHE A 20 11.27 -23.60 7.32
CA PHE A 20 10.24 -23.10 6.43
C PHE A 20 10.43 -23.85 5.12
N ALA A 21 9.46 -24.71 4.78
CA ALA A 21 9.37 -25.30 3.47
C ALA A 21 9.06 -24.16 2.50
N TYR A 22 10.03 -23.80 1.65
CA TYR A 22 9.81 -22.87 0.55
C TYR A 22 8.82 -23.50 -0.42
N ARG A 23 7.55 -23.10 -0.32
CA ARG A 23 6.54 -23.43 -1.33
C ARG A 23 6.58 -22.36 -2.41
N SER A 24 6.46 -22.78 -3.67
CA SER A 24 6.51 -21.85 -4.81
C SER A 24 5.41 -20.79 -4.65
N GLN A 25 5.63 -19.58 -5.17
CA GLN A 25 4.64 -18.48 -5.09
C GLN A 25 3.29 -18.80 -5.75
N ASN A 26 3.20 -19.89 -6.51
CA ASN A 26 1.98 -20.37 -7.15
C ASN A 26 1.27 -21.48 -6.36
N GLU A 27 1.80 -21.88 -5.20
CA GLU A 27 1.23 -22.96 -4.40
C GLU A 27 0.41 -22.36 -3.25
N ILE A 28 -0.90 -22.26 -3.47
CA ILE A 28 -1.85 -21.87 -2.43
C ILE A 28 -1.87 -22.99 -1.38
N PRO A 29 -1.59 -22.71 -0.10
CA PRO A 29 -1.60 -23.75 0.93
C PRO A 29 -3.01 -24.35 1.04
N GLU A 30 -3.14 -25.63 0.72
CA GLU A 30 -4.38 -26.37 0.99
C GLU A 30 -4.55 -26.54 2.50
N GLY A 31 -5.47 -25.76 3.04
CA GLY A 31 -5.82 -25.72 4.45
C GLY A 31 -6.76 -24.54 4.69
N PRO A 32 -7.47 -24.51 5.83
CA PRO A 32 -8.32 -23.39 6.19
C PRO A 32 -7.44 -22.16 6.43
N GLY A 33 -7.29 -21.33 5.40
CA GLY A 33 -6.60 -20.05 5.47
C GLY A 33 -7.57 -18.95 5.87
N ILE A 34 -7.08 -17.82 6.37
CA ILE A 34 -7.93 -16.65 6.64
C ILE A 34 -8.67 -16.18 5.36
N LEU A 35 -8.13 -16.51 4.17
CA LEU A 35 -8.67 -16.13 2.87
C LEU A 35 -9.21 -17.32 2.05
N SER A 36 -9.01 -18.56 2.53
CA SER A 36 -9.42 -19.78 1.83
C SER A 36 -10.36 -20.57 2.73
N GLY A 37 -11.54 -20.93 2.22
CA GLY A 37 -12.54 -21.67 2.99
C GLY A 37 -12.03 -23.05 3.47
N ALA A 38 -12.87 -23.82 4.15
CA ALA A 38 -12.50 -25.14 4.68
C ALA A 38 -11.94 -26.12 3.62
N SER A 39 -12.21 -25.89 2.33
CA SER A 39 -11.71 -26.65 1.18
C SER A 39 -10.51 -26.02 0.45
N GLY A 40 -9.91 -24.94 0.96
CA GLY A 40 -8.76 -24.29 0.30
C GLY A 40 -9.12 -23.37 -0.87
N GLU A 41 -10.41 -23.29 -1.23
CA GLU A 41 -10.92 -22.43 -2.29
C GLU A 41 -10.81 -20.95 -1.89
N VAL A 42 -10.25 -20.12 -2.78
CA VAL A 42 -10.23 -18.65 -2.61
C VAL A 42 -11.68 -18.17 -2.71
N ALA A 43 -12.28 -17.87 -1.56
CA ALA A 43 -13.62 -17.33 -1.47
C ALA A 43 -13.57 -15.84 -1.83
N LEU A 44 -13.55 -15.54 -3.13
CA LEU A 44 -14.00 -14.24 -3.61
C LEU A 44 -15.49 -14.16 -3.29
N GLY A 45 -15.83 -13.51 -2.18
CA GLY A 45 -17.19 -13.36 -1.72
C GLY A 45 -18.10 -12.91 -2.86
N ARG A 46 -18.93 -13.84 -3.34
CA ARG A 46 -20.01 -13.53 -4.27
C ARG A 46 -21.07 -12.81 -3.46
N SER A 47 -21.12 -11.50 -3.63
CA SER A 47 -22.11 -10.62 -3.02
C SER A 47 -23.48 -10.89 -3.65
N ASP A 48 -24.16 -11.94 -3.20
CA ASP A 48 -25.59 -12.05 -3.45
C ASP A 48 -26.27 -10.89 -2.69
N ALA A 49 -26.81 -9.97 -3.47
CA ALA A 49 -27.23 -8.63 -3.09
C ALA A 49 -28.53 -8.60 -2.27
N ALA A 50 -28.58 -9.29 -1.14
CA ALA A 50 -29.70 -9.22 -0.21
C ALA A 50 -29.21 -8.97 1.20
N ALA A 51 -29.30 -7.71 1.63
CA ALA A 51 -29.01 -7.18 2.96
C ALA A 51 -27.52 -7.04 3.34
N ALA A 52 -26.76 -6.25 2.56
CA ALA A 52 -25.54 -5.65 3.08
C ALA A 52 -25.90 -4.67 4.22
N PRO A 53 -25.24 -4.74 5.40
CA PRO A 53 -25.48 -3.78 6.47
C PRO A 53 -25.18 -2.37 5.98
N LYS A 54 -25.90 -1.35 6.49
CA LYS A 54 -25.75 0.06 6.09
C LYS A 54 -24.28 0.52 6.06
N ALA A 55 -23.48 0.06 7.02
CA ALA A 55 -22.03 0.31 7.06
C ALA A 55 -21.25 -0.21 5.83
N ALA A 56 -21.65 -1.33 5.23
CA ALA A 56 -21.04 -1.85 4.01
C ALA A 56 -21.47 -1.05 2.76
N GLN A 57 -22.68 -0.50 2.74
CA GLN A 57 -23.16 0.38 1.68
C GLN A 57 -22.44 1.74 1.74
N ASP A 58 -22.30 2.31 2.95
CA ASP A 58 -21.59 3.56 3.18
C ASP A 58 -20.09 3.41 2.83
N ALA A 59 -19.47 2.28 3.19
CA ALA A 59 -18.09 1.97 2.81
C ALA A 59 -17.90 1.80 1.29
N ALA A 60 -18.86 1.17 0.60
CA ALA A 60 -18.82 1.03 -0.86
C ALA A 60 -19.00 2.37 -1.58
N GLN A 61 -19.86 3.26 -1.06
CA GLN A 61 -20.04 4.61 -1.60
C GLN A 61 -18.79 5.47 -1.37
N ALA A 62 -18.18 5.40 -0.18
CA ALA A 62 -16.93 6.09 0.11
C ALA A 62 -15.78 5.58 -0.79
N ALA A 63 -15.69 4.27 -1.02
CA ALA A 63 -14.69 3.69 -1.93
C ALA A 63 -14.92 4.11 -3.39
N THR A 64 -16.17 4.23 -3.83
CA THR A 64 -16.50 4.70 -5.18
C THR A 64 -16.17 6.19 -5.35
N ALA A 65 -16.52 7.02 -4.36
CA ALA A 65 -16.19 8.44 -4.36
C ALA A 65 -14.66 8.66 -4.36
N GLN A 66 -13.93 7.93 -3.52
CA GLN A 66 -12.47 7.97 -3.51
C GLN A 66 -11.88 7.50 -4.85
N GLY A 67 -12.43 6.46 -5.46
CA GLY A 67 -11.99 5.98 -6.77
C GLY A 67 -12.24 7.00 -7.89
N GLU A 68 -13.30 7.80 -7.79
CA GLU A 68 -13.59 8.90 -8.72
C GLU A 68 -12.60 10.05 -8.53
N ASP A 69 -12.37 10.48 -7.28
CA ASP A 69 -11.37 11.51 -6.94
C ASP A 69 -9.95 11.12 -7.40
N ASP A 70 -9.59 9.85 -7.21
CA ASP A 70 -8.30 9.29 -7.65
C ASP A 70 -8.19 9.30 -9.18
N LEU A 71 -9.29 8.98 -9.88
CA LEU A 71 -9.32 9.00 -11.35
C LEU A 71 -9.22 10.43 -11.91
N GLU A 72 -9.92 11.39 -11.31
CA GLU A 72 -9.82 12.80 -11.69
C GLU A 72 -8.40 13.33 -11.44
N THR A 73 -7.82 13.02 -10.28
CA THR A 73 -6.44 13.36 -9.94
C THR A 73 -5.46 12.79 -10.96
N PHE A 74 -5.63 11.54 -11.36
CA PHE A 74 -4.80 10.91 -12.38
C PHE A 74 -4.95 11.57 -13.75
N ARG A 75 -6.17 11.93 -14.15
CA ARG A 75 -6.42 12.66 -15.42
C ARG A 75 -5.76 14.04 -15.42
N ALA A 76 -5.88 14.79 -14.33
CA ALA A 76 -5.24 16.09 -14.17
C ALA A 76 -3.71 15.98 -14.22
N TRP A 77 -3.13 14.97 -13.56
CA TRP A 77 -1.70 14.69 -13.63
C TRP A 77 -1.24 14.38 -15.07
N ARG A 78 -1.97 13.55 -15.81
CA ARG A 78 -1.65 13.27 -17.22
C ARG A 78 -1.74 14.51 -18.11
N ALA A 79 -2.75 15.35 -17.89
CA ALA A 79 -2.88 16.62 -18.62
C ALA A 79 -1.69 17.55 -18.34
N TYR A 80 -1.28 17.66 -17.07
CA TYR A 80 -0.10 18.41 -16.68
C TYR A 80 1.19 17.88 -17.31
N MET A 81 1.40 16.55 -17.31
CA MET A 81 2.58 15.92 -17.90
C MET A 81 2.70 16.23 -19.40
N ARG A 82 1.59 16.15 -20.14
CA ARG A 82 1.53 16.52 -21.55
C ARG A 82 1.83 17.99 -21.78
N TRP A 83 1.22 18.87 -20.99
CA TRP A 83 1.47 20.30 -21.08
C TRP A 83 2.94 20.61 -20.81
N ARG A 84 3.53 19.99 -19.78
CA ARG A 84 4.95 20.15 -19.44
C ARG A 84 5.84 19.79 -20.61
N GLU A 85 5.65 18.59 -21.17
CA GLU A 85 6.46 18.12 -22.30
C GLU A 85 6.35 19.06 -23.52
N ALA A 86 5.15 19.58 -23.81
CA ALA A 86 4.93 20.51 -24.91
C ALA A 86 5.51 21.92 -24.68
N ASN A 87 5.70 22.33 -23.42
CA ASN A 87 6.11 23.69 -23.07
C ASN A 87 7.53 23.75 -22.50
N GLU A 88 8.20 22.62 -22.32
CA GLU A 88 9.56 22.58 -21.79
C GLU A 88 10.50 23.44 -22.65
N GLY A 89 11.29 24.29 -21.99
CA GLY A 89 12.19 25.23 -22.66
C GLY A 89 11.53 26.45 -23.30
N THR A 90 10.20 26.58 -23.23
CA THR A 90 9.49 27.79 -23.69
C THR A 90 9.43 28.85 -22.58
N GLU A 91 9.03 30.08 -22.96
CA GLU A 91 8.78 31.17 -22.02
C GLU A 91 7.69 30.81 -20.99
N ALA A 92 6.62 30.14 -21.42
CA ALA A 92 5.55 29.69 -20.52
C ALA A 92 6.05 28.75 -19.41
N TRP A 93 7.04 27.90 -19.71
CA TRP A 93 7.66 27.05 -18.70
C TRP A 93 8.52 27.83 -17.72
N ARG A 94 9.27 28.83 -18.19
CA ARG A 94 10.06 29.72 -17.33
C ARG A 94 9.17 30.46 -16.34
N GLU A 95 8.09 31.09 -16.83
CA GLU A 95 7.11 31.80 -16.00
C GLU A 95 6.47 30.87 -14.95
N PHE A 96 6.13 29.64 -15.35
CA PHE A 96 5.59 28.64 -14.42
C PHE A 96 6.59 28.28 -13.30
N GLN A 97 7.88 28.15 -13.61
CA GLN A 97 8.92 27.89 -12.61
C GLN A 97 9.10 29.08 -11.64
N GLU A 98 9.08 30.30 -12.16
CA GLU A 98 9.15 31.52 -11.34
C GLU A 98 7.95 31.62 -10.39
N TRP A 99 6.75 31.36 -10.88
CA TRP A 99 5.54 31.29 -10.05
C TRP A 99 5.65 30.22 -8.95
N ARG A 100 6.18 29.03 -9.27
CA ARG A 100 6.43 27.97 -8.25
C ARG A 100 7.42 28.43 -7.18
N ALA A 101 8.49 29.13 -7.58
CA ALA A 101 9.47 29.66 -6.65
C ALA A 101 8.86 30.72 -5.72
N TRP A 102 8.04 31.62 -6.26
CA TRP A 102 7.28 32.59 -5.47
C TRP A 102 6.30 31.94 -4.48
N GLN A 103 5.56 30.91 -4.89
CA GLN A 103 4.69 30.14 -3.99
C GLN A 103 5.47 29.52 -2.83
N ALA A 104 6.65 28.94 -3.12
CA ALA A 104 7.52 28.40 -2.09
C ALA A 104 8.02 29.48 -1.11
N TRP A 105 8.39 30.65 -1.63
CA TRP A 105 8.76 31.80 -0.80
C TRP A 105 7.59 32.28 0.07
N LYS A 106 6.38 32.44 -0.50
CA LYS A 106 5.19 32.88 0.24
C LYS A 106 4.86 31.94 1.40
N ARG A 107 4.91 30.62 1.17
CA ARG A 107 4.66 29.62 2.24
C ARG A 107 5.67 29.72 3.38
N ARG A 108 6.90 30.16 3.12
CA ARG A 108 7.90 30.41 4.17
C ARG A 108 7.64 31.71 4.93
N GLN A 109 7.06 32.72 4.29
CA GLN A 109 6.70 33.99 4.95
C GLN A 109 5.46 33.87 5.85
N GLN A 110 4.60 32.88 5.60
CA GLN A 110 3.40 32.60 6.40
C GLN A 110 3.65 31.60 7.55
N ARG A 111 4.90 31.19 7.76
CA ARG A 111 5.34 30.36 8.89
C ARG A 111 6.13 31.21 9.87
#